data_AF-A0A8T6NCE3-F1
#
_entry.id   AF-A0A8T6NCE3-F1
#
_cell.length_a   1.000
_cell.length_b   1.000
_cell.length_c   1.000
_cell.angle_alpha   90.00
_cell.angle_beta   90.00
_cell.angle_gamma   90.00
#
_symmetry.space_group_name_H-M   'P 1'
#
loop_
_entity.id
_entity.type
_entity.pdbx_description
1 polymer ?
#
loop_
_entity_poly.entity_id
_entity_poly.type
_entity_poly.pdbx_seq_one_letter_code
_entity_poly.pdbx_strand_id
1 'polypeptide(L)'
;MSKVYFVGCGPGDPDLITVKAKKILQKADVVVYSGSLIPDQILKLCKKAKMHDAASLVREEIFEILKTSAQKNKLVVRLHDGDPAIYGAIREQTDNLQKEEIEFEIIPGVTSFLASSAALGLQLTLPGVTQTMIITRAEKRTKVPKEEQISELAK
;
A
#
# COMPACT_ATOMS: atom_id res chain seq x y z
N MET A 1 -12.75 -3.43 19.43
CA MET A 1 -11.34 -2.96 19.36
C MET A 1 -11.21 -2.16 18.09
N SER A 2 -10.76 -0.91 18.22
CA SER A 2 -10.52 0.03 17.12
C SER A 2 -9.30 -0.45 16.33
N LYS A 3 -9.46 -0.79 15.04
CA LYS A 3 -8.35 -1.31 14.22
C LYS A 3 -8.41 -0.83 12.77
N VAL A 4 -7.27 -0.37 12.25
CA VAL A 4 -7.09 0.06 10.85
C VAL A 4 -6.21 -0.94 10.09
N TYR A 5 -6.63 -1.33 8.89
CA TYR A 5 -5.86 -2.24 8.03
C TYR A 5 -5.23 -1.47 6.86
N PHE A 6 -3.91 -1.46 6.76
CA PHE A 6 -3.19 -0.99 5.58
C PHE A 6 -3.00 -2.18 4.64
N VAL A 7 -3.61 -2.14 3.46
CA VAL A 7 -3.75 -3.32 2.59
C VAL A 7 -3.12 -3.07 1.23
N GLY A 8 -2.16 -3.91 0.83
CA GLY A 8 -1.68 -3.96 -0.54
C GLY A 8 -2.63 -4.76 -1.43
N CYS A 9 -3.15 -4.15 -2.49
CA CYS A 9 -4.05 -4.82 -3.44
C CYS A 9 -3.33 -5.54 -4.58
N GLY A 10 -2.01 -5.44 -4.66
CA GLY A 10 -1.24 -6.01 -5.76
C GLY A 10 -1.07 -5.04 -6.94
N PRO A 11 -0.52 -5.51 -8.07
CA PRO A 11 -0.07 -4.68 -9.19
C PRO A 11 -1.20 -4.23 -10.13
N GLY A 12 -2.44 -4.66 -9.89
CA GLY A 12 -3.62 -4.26 -10.66
C GLY A 12 -4.57 -5.42 -10.97
N ASP A 13 -4.04 -6.58 -11.37
CA ASP A 13 -4.86 -7.77 -11.58
C ASP A 13 -5.59 -8.16 -10.27
N PRO A 14 -6.93 -8.20 -10.24
CA PRO A 14 -7.69 -8.54 -9.03
C PRO A 14 -7.42 -9.94 -8.50
N ASP A 15 -6.88 -10.86 -9.31
CA ASP A 15 -6.54 -12.22 -8.88
C ASP A 15 -5.15 -12.29 -8.22
N LEU A 16 -4.32 -11.25 -8.35
CA LEU A 16 -3.04 -11.13 -7.64
C LEU A 16 -3.19 -10.53 -6.23
N ILE A 17 -4.41 -10.20 -5.81
CA ILE A 17 -4.69 -9.81 -4.44
C ILE A 17 -4.51 -11.01 -3.50
N THR A 18 -3.95 -10.78 -2.31
CA THR A 18 -3.84 -11.85 -1.33
C THR A 18 -5.23 -12.25 -0.80
N VAL A 19 -5.37 -13.53 -0.43
CA VAL A 19 -6.63 -14.06 0.15
C VAL A 19 -7.04 -13.26 1.40
N LYS A 20 -6.08 -12.83 2.21
CA LYS A 20 -6.32 -12.04 3.42
C LYS A 20 -6.83 -10.63 3.07
N ALA A 21 -6.21 -9.94 2.13
CA ALA A 21 -6.64 -8.63 1.64
C ALA A 21 -8.07 -8.69 1.09
N LYS A 22 -8.39 -9.67 0.24
CA LYS A 22 -9.74 -9.87 -0.30
C LYS A 22 -10.80 -10.07 0.78
N LYS A 23 -10.51 -10.93 1.77
CA LYS A 23 -11.42 -11.18 2.92
C LYS A 23 -11.67 -9.93 3.75
N ILE A 24 -10.65 -9.10 3.95
CA ILE A 24 -10.76 -7.85 4.71
C ILE A 24 -11.56 -6.80 3.93
N LEU A 25 -11.26 -6.59 2.64
CA LEU A 25 -12.00 -5.65 1.78
C LEU A 25 -13.50 -5.98 1.70
N GLN A 26 -13.84 -7.26 1.59
CA GLN A 26 -15.24 -7.70 1.55
C GLN A 26 -16.04 -7.41 2.84
N LYS A 27 -15.34 -7.24 3.96
CA LYS A 27 -15.92 -6.96 5.28
C LYS A 27 -15.78 -5.50 5.70
N ALA A 28 -15.12 -4.66 4.90
CA ALA A 28 -14.84 -3.29 5.26
C ALA A 28 -16.10 -2.44 5.33
N ASP A 29 -16.15 -1.58 6.34
CA ASP A 29 -17.19 -0.56 6.52
C ASP A 29 -16.76 0.79 5.92
N VAL A 30 -15.45 1.05 5.93
CA VAL A 30 -14.83 2.28 5.39
C VAL A 30 -13.57 1.89 4.63
N VAL A 31 -13.41 2.38 3.42
CA VAL A 31 -12.19 2.21 2.61
C VAL A 31 -11.70 3.57 2.14
N VAL A 32 -10.45 3.88 2.47
CA VAL A 32 -9.72 5.02 1.92
C VAL A 32 -8.68 4.49 0.94
N TYR A 33 -8.82 4.75 -0.36
CA TYR A 33 -7.98 4.14 -1.41
C TYR A 33 -7.10 5.17 -2.12
N SER A 34 -5.99 4.73 -2.72
CA SER A 34 -4.99 5.61 -3.37
C SER A 34 -5.30 5.93 -4.83
N GLY A 35 -6.40 6.65 -5.08
CA GLY A 35 -6.71 7.22 -6.39
C GLY A 35 -6.83 6.21 -7.53
N SER A 36 -6.50 6.67 -8.74
CA SER A 36 -6.69 5.93 -10.00
C SER A 36 -5.79 4.71 -10.18
N LEU A 37 -4.82 4.48 -9.28
CA LEU A 37 -3.96 3.29 -9.31
C LEU A 37 -4.69 2.03 -8.85
N ILE A 38 -5.84 2.15 -8.20
CA ILE A 38 -6.65 1.03 -7.74
C ILE A 38 -7.72 0.71 -8.78
N PRO A 39 -7.71 -0.48 -9.41
CA PRO A 39 -8.71 -0.83 -10.41
C PRO A 39 -10.11 -0.97 -9.84
N ASP A 40 -11.12 -0.54 -10.60
CA ASP A 40 -12.54 -0.64 -10.23
C ASP A 40 -12.97 -2.05 -9.79
N GLN A 41 -12.39 -3.09 -10.41
CA GLN A 41 -12.70 -4.47 -10.08
C GLN A 41 -12.31 -4.83 -8.64
N ILE A 42 -11.22 -4.25 -8.11
CA ILE A 42 -10.81 -4.40 -6.71
C ILE A 42 -11.74 -3.59 -5.81
N LEU A 43 -12.09 -2.37 -6.19
CA LEU A 43 -13.03 -1.53 -5.42
C LEU A 43 -14.41 -2.19 -5.28
N LYS A 44 -14.87 -2.91 -6.32
CA LYS A 44 -16.13 -3.68 -6.31
C LYS A 44 -16.13 -4.87 -5.34
N LEU A 45 -14.98 -5.28 -4.80
CA LEU A 45 -14.93 -6.27 -3.70
C LEU A 45 -15.58 -5.72 -2.43
N CYS A 46 -15.56 -4.40 -2.24
CA CYS A 46 -16.13 -3.69 -1.11
C CYS A 46 -17.63 -3.46 -1.32
N LYS A 47 -18.47 -4.39 -0.88
CA LYS A 47 -19.92 -4.36 -1.18
C LYS A 47 -20.71 -3.28 -0.43
N LYS A 48 -20.27 -2.91 0.79
CA LYS A 48 -21.03 -2.04 1.71
C LYS A 48 -20.21 -0.87 2.25
N ALA A 49 -18.94 -0.79 1.88
CA ALA A 49 -18.04 0.18 2.46
C ALA A 49 -18.35 1.60 1.96
N LYS A 50 -18.18 2.58 2.84
CA LYS A 50 -18.07 3.98 2.43
C LYS A 50 -16.68 4.20 1.82
N MET A 51 -16.65 4.55 0.55
CA MET A 51 -15.41 4.74 -0.22
C MET A 51 -14.95 6.21 -0.13
N HIS A 52 -13.66 6.40 0.09
CA HIS A 52 -13.00 7.71 0.11
C HIS A 52 -11.76 7.67 -0.78
N ASP A 53 -11.70 8.56 -1.77
CA ASP A 53 -10.53 8.71 -2.62
C ASP A 53 -9.49 9.59 -1.91
N ALA A 54 -8.32 9.04 -1.61
CA ALA A 54 -7.24 9.81 -1.00
C ALA A 54 -6.60 10.82 -1.96
N ALA A 55 -6.74 10.65 -3.28
CA ALA A 55 -6.21 11.62 -4.25
C ALA A 55 -6.94 12.98 -4.18
N SER A 56 -8.16 13.01 -3.64
CA SER A 56 -8.94 14.24 -3.43
C SER A 56 -8.83 14.81 -2.02
N LEU A 57 -7.98 14.25 -1.15
CA LEU A 57 -7.91 14.60 0.27
C LEU A 57 -6.49 15.01 0.66
N VAL A 58 -6.39 15.86 1.68
CA VAL A 58 -5.11 16.14 2.34
C VAL A 58 -4.79 15.07 3.41
N ARG A 59 -3.55 15.06 3.90
CA ARG A 59 -3.06 14.01 4.82
C ARG A 59 -3.85 13.98 6.13
N GLU A 60 -4.18 15.15 6.64
CA GLU A 60 -4.92 15.36 7.88
C GLU A 60 -6.34 14.80 7.75
N GLU A 61 -7.00 15.04 6.62
CA GLU A 61 -8.35 14.51 6.35
C GLU A 61 -8.36 12.99 6.25
N ILE A 62 -7.36 12.40 5.57
CA ILE A 62 -7.19 10.94 5.51
C ILE A 62 -7.07 10.38 6.93
N PHE A 63 -6.20 10.95 7.76
CA PHE A 63 -5.99 10.49 9.13
C PHE A 63 -7.26 10.61 9.98
N GLU A 64 -7.98 11.74 9.89
CA GLU A 64 -9.24 11.93 10.62
C GLU A 64 -10.32 10.91 10.21
N ILE A 65 -10.41 10.56 8.92
CA ILE A 65 -11.32 9.50 8.46
C ILE A 65 -10.94 8.15 9.08
N LEU A 66 -9.65 7.81 9.09
CA LEU A 66 -9.16 6.56 9.67
C LEU A 66 -9.44 6.50 11.18
N LYS A 67 -9.02 7.53 11.91
CA LYS A 67 -9.17 7.67 13.36
C LYS A 67 -10.64 7.61 13.79
N THR A 68 -11.48 8.50 13.27
CA THR A 68 -12.88 8.62 13.70
C THR A 68 -13.71 7.39 13.34
N SER A 69 -13.38 6.71 12.23
CA SER A 69 -14.05 5.48 11.84
C SER A 69 -13.64 4.31 12.73
N ALA A 70 -12.35 4.19 13.04
CA ALA A 70 -11.83 3.13 13.90
C ALA A 70 -12.36 3.27 15.34
N GLN A 71 -12.40 4.50 15.89
CA GLN A 71 -12.99 4.81 17.20
C GLN A 71 -14.49 4.45 17.28
N LYS A 72 -15.19 4.45 16.15
CA LYS A 72 -16.59 3.99 16.04
C LYS A 72 -16.71 2.46 15.87
N ASN A 73 -15.64 1.70 16.14
CA ASN A 73 -15.53 0.25 15.96
C ASN A 73 -15.86 -0.24 14.53
N LYS A 74 -15.63 0.59 13.51
CA LYS A 74 -15.79 0.18 12.12
C LYS A 74 -14.56 -0.58 11.64
N LEU A 75 -14.74 -1.51 10.69
CA LEU A 75 -13.64 -2.11 9.96
C LEU A 75 -13.12 -1.12 8.90
N VAL A 76 -11.98 -0.51 9.20
CA VAL A 76 -11.38 0.53 8.35
C VAL A 76 -10.23 -0.04 7.53
N VAL A 77 -10.23 0.20 6.22
CA VAL A 77 -9.14 -0.17 5.31
C VAL A 77 -8.53 1.06 4.67
N ARG A 78 -7.21 1.20 4.75
CA ARG A 78 -6.39 2.05 3.89
C ARG A 78 -5.81 1.20 2.78
N LEU A 79 -6.32 1.36 1.56
CA LEU A 79 -5.99 0.52 0.40
C LEU A 79 -4.89 1.16 -0.45
N HIS A 80 -3.82 0.41 -0.69
CA HIS A 80 -2.65 0.80 -1.48
C HIS A 80 -2.46 -0.14 -2.68
N ASP A 81 -1.93 0.40 -3.77
CA ASP A 81 -1.42 -0.38 -4.89
C ASP A 81 -0.13 -1.11 -4.50
N GLY A 82 0.14 -2.25 -5.15
CA GLY A 82 1.32 -3.06 -4.88
C GLY A 82 1.37 -3.53 -3.42
N ASP A 83 2.43 -3.15 -2.72
CA ASP A 83 2.65 -3.42 -1.30
C ASP A 83 2.83 -2.10 -0.52
N PRO A 84 2.16 -1.91 0.64
CA PRO A 84 2.23 -0.66 1.40
C PRO A 84 3.63 -0.29 1.91
N ALA A 85 4.54 -1.26 2.03
CA ALA A 85 5.90 -1.04 2.53
C ALA A 85 6.81 -0.35 1.50
N ILE A 86 6.48 -0.42 0.20
CA ILE A 86 7.32 0.14 -0.87
C ILE A 86 6.67 1.43 -1.38
N TYR A 87 7.22 2.58 -0.97
CA TYR A 87 6.73 3.92 -1.33
C TYR A 87 5.26 4.22 -0.98
N GLY A 88 4.61 3.39 -0.14
CA GLY A 88 3.20 3.53 0.22
C GLY A 88 2.86 4.71 1.14
N ALA A 89 3.86 5.45 1.64
CA ALA A 89 3.68 6.62 2.51
C ALA A 89 2.80 6.37 3.76
N ILE A 90 2.91 5.19 4.36
CA ILE A 90 2.08 4.77 5.51
C ILE A 90 2.64 5.20 6.87
N ARG A 91 3.94 5.53 6.96
CA ARG A 91 4.64 5.68 8.25
C ARG A 91 4.04 6.75 9.16
N GLU A 92 3.81 7.94 8.62
CA GLU A 92 3.22 9.05 9.40
C GLU A 92 1.82 8.70 9.93
N GLN A 93 1.01 8.03 9.11
CA GLN A 93 -0.33 7.59 9.50
C GLN A 93 -0.25 6.54 10.61
N THR A 94 0.63 5.55 10.50
CA THR A 94 0.81 4.52 11.54
C THR A 94 1.34 5.10 12.84
N ASP A 95 2.29 6.04 12.79
CA ASP A 95 2.82 6.70 13.99
C ASP A 95 1.72 7.52 14.70
N ASN A 96 0.85 8.19 13.94
CA ASN A 96 -0.27 8.94 14.53
C ASN A 96 -1.36 8.02 15.09
N LEU A 97 -1.64 6.86 14.46
CA LEU A 97 -2.57 5.88 15.02
C LEU A 97 -2.05 5.30 16.35
N GLN A 98 -0.74 5.07 16.48
CA GLN A 98 -0.13 4.61 17.73
C GLN A 98 -0.27 5.65 18.85
N LYS A 99 -0.09 6.94 18.56
CA LYS A 99 -0.29 8.03 19.54
C LYS A 99 -1.72 8.10 20.06
N GLU A 100 -2.69 7.72 19.23
CA GLU A 100 -4.12 7.67 19.58
C GLU A 100 -4.54 6.31 20.15
N GLU A 101 -3.60 5.41 20.42
CA GLU A 101 -3.84 4.05 20.92
C GLU A 101 -4.80 3.23 20.03
N ILE A 102 -4.76 3.48 18.72
CA ILE A 102 -5.52 2.74 17.71
C ILE A 102 -4.62 1.65 17.12
N GLU A 103 -5.07 0.40 17.23
CA GLU A 103 -4.35 -0.72 16.62
C GLU A 103 -4.35 -0.59 15.09
N PHE A 104 -3.29 -1.06 14.46
CA PHE A 104 -3.26 -1.22 13.02
C PHE A 104 -2.57 -2.51 12.61
N GLU A 105 -2.82 -2.91 11.38
CA GLU A 105 -2.18 -4.08 10.78
C GLU A 105 -1.87 -3.81 9.31
N ILE A 106 -0.67 -4.21 8.88
CA ILE A 106 -0.27 -4.16 7.48
C ILE A 106 -0.49 -5.55 6.88
N ILE A 107 -1.29 -5.60 5.80
CA ILE A 107 -1.48 -6.79 4.98
C ILE A 107 -0.65 -6.61 3.71
N PRO A 108 0.37 -7.46 3.49
CA PRO A 108 1.25 -7.33 2.35
C PRO A 108 0.51 -7.61 1.04
N GLY A 109 1.06 -7.07 -0.04
CA GLY A 109 0.59 -7.25 -1.40
C GLY A 109 1.71 -7.64 -2.36
N VAL A 110 1.34 -8.02 -3.58
CA VAL A 110 2.31 -8.31 -4.64
C VAL A 110 2.78 -6.98 -5.24
N THR A 111 4.02 -6.61 -5.00
CA THR A 111 4.61 -5.37 -5.52
C THR A 111 4.87 -5.42 -7.03
N SER A 112 4.89 -4.24 -7.66
CA SER A 112 4.95 -4.09 -9.12
C SER A 112 6.22 -4.68 -9.74
N PHE A 113 7.38 -4.59 -9.09
CA PHE A 113 8.61 -5.13 -9.68
C PHE A 113 8.60 -6.67 -9.77
N LEU A 114 7.95 -7.36 -8.83
CA LEU A 114 7.77 -8.81 -8.90
C LEU A 114 6.77 -9.18 -10.00
N ALA A 115 5.70 -8.40 -10.14
CA ALA A 115 4.75 -8.56 -11.23
C ALA A 115 5.42 -8.36 -12.60
N SER A 116 6.27 -7.34 -12.75
CA SER A 116 7.08 -7.12 -13.95
C SER A 116 8.04 -8.26 -14.23
N SER A 117 8.71 -8.80 -13.20
CA SER A 117 9.59 -9.97 -13.35
C SER A 117 8.84 -11.18 -13.88
N ALA A 118 7.65 -11.46 -13.33
CA ALA A 118 6.80 -12.56 -13.76
C ALA A 118 6.30 -12.36 -15.21
N ALA A 119 5.89 -11.14 -15.57
CA ALA A 119 5.46 -10.81 -16.92
C ALA A 119 6.58 -10.96 -17.97
N LEU A 120 7.83 -10.72 -17.57
CA LEU A 120 9.01 -10.95 -18.42
C LEU A 120 9.51 -12.40 -18.40
N GLY A 121 8.97 -13.27 -17.53
CA GLY A 121 9.45 -14.64 -17.35
C GLY A 121 10.88 -14.69 -16.78
N LEU A 122 11.28 -13.68 -16.02
CA LEU A 122 12.65 -13.52 -15.50
C LEU A 122 12.74 -13.83 -14.01
N GLN A 123 13.90 -14.33 -13.60
CA GLN A 123 14.35 -14.35 -12.22
C GLN A 123 15.29 -13.16 -11.99
N LEU A 124 15.03 -12.34 -10.96
CA LEU A 124 15.83 -11.13 -10.69
C LEU A 124 17.19 -11.42 -10.04
N THR A 125 17.38 -12.62 -9.52
CA THR A 125 18.64 -13.10 -8.95
C THR A 125 19.06 -14.40 -9.64
N LEU A 126 20.35 -14.58 -9.85
CA LEU A 126 20.90 -15.75 -10.54
C LEU A 126 22.24 -16.14 -9.90
N PRO A 127 22.39 -17.38 -9.39
CA PRO A 127 23.64 -17.85 -8.82
C PRO A 127 24.81 -17.69 -9.79
N GLY A 128 25.94 -17.18 -9.30
CA GLY A 128 27.13 -16.89 -10.12
C GLY A 128 27.02 -15.62 -10.98
N VAL A 129 25.89 -14.91 -10.96
CA VAL A 129 25.68 -13.68 -11.75
C VAL A 129 25.29 -12.50 -10.86
N THR A 130 24.16 -12.59 -10.14
CA THR A 130 23.73 -11.55 -9.20
C THR A 130 22.92 -12.14 -8.05
N GLN A 131 23.20 -11.69 -6.83
CA GLN A 131 22.45 -12.05 -5.61
C GLN A 131 21.85 -10.83 -4.92
N THR A 132 21.94 -9.66 -5.57
CA THR A 132 21.56 -8.37 -4.99
C THR A 132 20.46 -7.74 -5.83
N MET A 133 19.45 -7.21 -5.17
CA MET A 133 18.40 -6.40 -5.78
C MET A 133 18.38 -5.02 -5.11
N ILE A 134 18.30 -3.98 -5.91
CA ILE A 134 18.20 -2.60 -5.44
C ILE A 134 16.82 -2.06 -5.84
N ILE A 135 16.00 -1.73 -4.85
CA ILE A 135 14.70 -1.09 -5.05
C ILE A 135 14.89 0.40 -4.78
N THR A 136 14.87 1.21 -5.83
CA THR A 136 15.10 2.66 -5.75
C THR A 136 14.18 3.41 -6.71
N ARG A 137 14.24 4.75 -6.67
CA ARG A 137 13.54 5.65 -7.60
C ARG A 137 14.52 6.65 -8.20
N ALA A 138 14.24 7.08 -9.43
CA ALA A 138 14.97 8.18 -10.03
C ALA A 138 14.69 9.49 -9.27
N GLU A 139 15.74 10.30 -9.10
CA GLU A 139 15.61 11.67 -8.62
C GLU A 139 14.99 12.55 -9.72
N LYS A 140 13.99 13.36 -9.34
CA LYS A 140 13.40 14.37 -10.23
C LYS A 140 13.15 15.66 -9.44
N ARG A 141 11.89 15.94 -9.08
CA ARG A 141 11.56 17.11 -8.25
C ARG A 141 11.96 16.91 -6.79
N THR A 142 11.72 15.72 -6.25
CA THR A 142 12.08 15.36 -4.88
C THR A 142 13.41 14.63 -4.88
N LYS A 143 14.39 15.23 -4.19
CA LYS A 143 15.73 14.65 -4.04
C LYS A 143 15.69 13.31 -3.30
N VAL A 144 16.65 12.44 -3.59
CA VAL A 144 16.97 11.29 -2.72
C VAL A 144 18.13 11.68 -1.81
N PRO A 145 18.34 11.00 -0.67
CA PRO A 145 19.58 11.13 0.09
C PRO A 145 20.81 10.92 -0.83
N LYS A 146 21.91 11.61 -0.54
CA LYS A 146 23.11 11.59 -1.40
C LYS A 146 23.62 10.16 -1.68
N GLU A 147 23.60 9.32 -0.66
CA GLU A 147 24.06 7.93 -0.73
C GLU A 147 23.07 7.01 -1.48
N GLU A 148 21.83 7.45 -1.70
CA GLU A 148 20.79 6.71 -2.42
C GLU A 148 20.66 7.13 -3.90
N GLN A 149 21.56 7.99 -4.40
CA GLN A 149 21.62 8.30 -5.82
C GLN A 149 21.91 7.02 -6.62
N ILE A 150 21.26 6.84 -7.78
CA ILE A 150 21.40 5.62 -8.58
C ILE A 150 22.87 5.33 -8.94
N SER A 151 23.65 6.36 -9.26
CA SER A 151 25.09 6.24 -9.54
C SER A 151 25.92 5.81 -8.34
N GLU A 152 25.43 6.05 -7.11
CA GLU A 152 26.08 5.62 -5.87
C GLU A 152 25.68 4.19 -5.51
N LEU A 153 24.43 3.81 -5.80
CA LEU A 153 23.90 2.47 -5.58
C LEU A 153 24.45 1.41 -6.56
N ALA A 154 24.83 1.82 -7.77
CA ALA A 154 25.29 0.92 -8.84
C ALA A 154 26.83 0.73 -8.90
N LYS A 155 27.54 1.04 -7.80
CA LYS A 155 28.99 0.82 -7.67
C LYS A 155 29.29 -0.62 -7.28
#